data_AF-A0A5J6GGR5-F1
#
_entry.id   AF-A0A5J6GGR5-F1
#
_cell.length_a   1.000
_cell.length_b   1.000
_cell.length_c   1.000
_cell.angle_alpha   90.00
_cell.angle_beta   90.00
_cell.angle_gamma   90.00
#
_symmetry.space_group_name_H-M   'P 1'
#
loop_
_entity.id
_entity.type
_entity.pdbx_description
1 polymer ?
#
loop_
_entity_poly.entity_id
_entity_poly.type
_entity_poly.pdbx_seq_one_letter_code
_entity_poly.pdbx_strand_id
1 'polypeptide(L)' 'MCSHCEDLARTVAMLGDLALYDHTPGADQEFINVMGPSLAASLPEPPPGYDPTRGPNYPGQG' A
#
# COMPACT_ATOMS: atom_id res chain seq x y z
N MET A 1 1.32 13.72 -19.56
CA MET A 1 2.13 12.73 -18.83
C MET A 1 2.34 13.29 -17.43
N CYS A 2 1.86 12.60 -16.41
CA CYS A 2 1.97 13.05 -15.02
C CYS A 2 3.36 12.63 -14.50
N SER A 3 4.12 13.59 -13.97
CA SER A 3 5.54 13.47 -13.63
C SER A 3 5.88 12.45 -12.52
N HIS A 4 4.88 11.95 -11.79
CA HIS A 4 5.07 11.00 -10.68
C HIS A 4 4.21 9.75 -10.80
N CYS A 5 3.43 9.62 -11.88
CA CYS A 5 2.49 8.52 -12.02
C CYS A 5 3.19 7.17 -12.26
N GLU A 6 4.34 7.18 -12.93
CA GLU A 6 5.15 5.97 -13.13
C GLU A 6 5.80 5.49 -11.83
N ASP A 7 6.27 6.43 -11.00
CA ASP A 7 6.85 6.11 -9.69
C ASP A 7 5.78 5.57 -8.73
N LEU A 8 4.59 6.19 -8.71
CA LEU A 8 3.46 5.67 -7.95
C LEU A 8 3.08 4.26 -8.40
N ALA A 9 2.96 4.02 -9.71
CA ALA A 9 2.64 2.70 -10.25
C ALA A 9 3.69 1.66 -9.85
N ARG A 10 4.98 2.03 -9.87
CA ARG A 10 6.07 1.16 -9.43
C ARG A 10 5.99 0.86 -7.92
N THR A 11 5.73 1.86 -7.09
CA THR A 11 5.56 1.68 -5.63
C THR A 11 4.39 0.76 -5.32
N VAL A 12 3.24 0.95 -5.98
CA VAL A 12 2.07 0.08 -5.82
C VAL A 12 2.36 -1.35 -6.28
N ALA A 13 3.07 -1.53 -7.40
CA ALA A 13 3.48 -2.86 -7.86
C ALA A 13 4.39 -3.57 -6.85
N MET A 14 5.40 -2.89 -6.31
CA MET A 14 6.29 -3.45 -5.29
C MET A 14 5.55 -3.83 -4.00
N LEU A 15 4.58 -3.01 -3.57
CA LEU A 15 3.71 -3.34 -2.44
C LEU A 15 2.84 -4.58 -2.73
N GLY A 16 2.31 -4.70 -3.95
CA GLY A 16 1.56 -5.87 -4.39
C GLY A 16 2.40 -7.14 -4.40
N ASP A 17 3.62 -7.08 -4.94
CA ASP A 17 4.56 -8.20 -4.96
C ASP A 17 4.95 -8.63 -3.53
N LEU A 18 5.15 -7.67 -2.62
CA LEU A 18 5.44 -7.95 -1.22
C LEU A 18 4.25 -8.64 -0.52
N ALA A 19 3.03 -8.22 -0.81
CA ALA A 19 1.82 -8.87 -0.28
C ALA A 19 1.65 -10.30 -0.81
N LEU A 20 1.97 -10.54 -2.08
CA LEU A 20 1.98 -11.89 -2.64
C LEU A 20 3.08 -12.75 -2.00
N TYR A 21 4.25 -12.17 -1.74
CA TYR A 21 5.35 -12.85 -1.05
C TYR A 21 4.96 -13.29 0.35
N ASP A 22 4.25 -12.47 1.13
CA ASP A 22 3.77 -12.81 2.49
C ASP A 22 2.91 -14.09 2.51
N HIS A 23 2.19 -14.36 1.43
CA HIS A 23 1.38 -15.57 1.29
C HIS A 23 2.16 -16.82 0.81
N THR A 24 3.47 -16.71 0.60
CA THR A 24 4.31 -17.86 0.21
C THR A 24 4.79 -18.64 1.44
N PRO A 25 4.82 -20.00 1.39
CA PRO A 25 5.36 -20.79 2.50
C PRO A 25 6.81 -20.45 2.82
N GLY A 26 7.08 -20.06 4.07
CA GLY A 26 8.42 -19.69 4.52
C GLY A 26 8.85 -18.27 4.17
N ALA A 27 7.90 -17.39 3.81
CA ALA A 27 8.17 -15.97 3.63
C ALA A 27 8.86 -15.35 4.87
N ASP A 28 9.88 -14.54 4.62
CA ASP A 28 10.62 -13.82 5.65
C ASP A 28 9.77 -12.67 6.20
N GLN A 29 9.23 -12.89 7.39
CA GLN A 29 8.38 -11.93 8.09
C GLN A 29 9.15 -10.68 8.54
N GLU A 30 10.45 -10.79 8.83
CA GLU A 30 11.25 -9.61 9.20
C GLU A 30 11.44 -8.71 7.98
N PHE A 31 11.75 -9.31 6.82
CA PHE A 31 11.81 -8.59 5.55
C PHE A 31 10.50 -7.86 5.23
N ILE A 32 9.35 -8.51 5.39
CA ILE A 32 8.02 -7.91 5.15
C ILE A 32 7.76 -6.74 6.09
N ASN A 33 8.05 -6.93 7.39
CA ASN A 33 7.86 -5.90 8.40
C ASN A 33 8.75 -4.66 8.19
N VAL A 34 9.92 -4.83 7.57
CA VAL A 34 10.82 -3.71 7.23
C VAL A 34 10.42 -3.05 5.91
N MET A 35 10.18 -3.85 4.86
CA MET A 35 9.93 -3.33 3.52
C MET A 35 8.55 -2.73 3.35
N GLY A 36 7.52 -3.28 4.01
CA GLY A 36 6.14 -2.80 3.89
C GLY A 36 6.01 -1.31 4.23
N PRO A 37 6.38 -0.88 5.45
CA PRO A 37 6.36 0.53 5.83
C PRO A 37 7.28 1.40 4.98
N SER A 38 8.46 0.88 4.60
CA SER A 38 9.45 1.63 3.79
C SER A 38 8.91 1.96 2.40
N LEU A 39 8.22 1.02 1.76
CA LEU A 39 7.56 1.24 0.47
C LEU A 39 6.32 2.12 0.62
N ALA A 40 5.51 1.90 1.66
CA ALA A 40 4.30 2.67 1.93
C ALA A 40 4.60 4.15 2.18
N ALA A 41 5.75 4.50 2.76
CA ALA A 41 6.21 5.87 2.94
C ALA A 41 6.41 6.65 1.63
N SER A 42 6.50 5.96 0.49
CA SER A 42 6.58 6.58 -0.84
C SER A 42 5.21 6.85 -1.47
N LEU A 43 4.12 6.46 -0.82
CA LEU A 43 2.76 6.76 -1.27
C LEU A 43 2.42 8.24 -1.01
N PRO A 44 1.58 8.86 -1.85
CA PRO A 44 1.07 10.18 -1.58
C PRO A 44 0.32 10.21 -0.25
N GLU A 45 0.49 11.32 0.48
CA GLU A 45 -0.32 11.59 1.68
C GLU A 45 -1.81 11.49 1.33
N PRO A 46 -2.62 10.86 2.20
CA PRO A 46 -4.04 10.77 2.00
C PRO A 46 -4.67 12.18 2.02
N PRO A 47 -5.82 12.36 1.35
CA PRO A 47 -6.51 13.64 1.37
C PRO A 47 -6.90 14.03 2.82
N PRO A 48 -6.93 15.33 3.14
CA PRO A 48 -7.29 15.81 4.47
C PRO A 48 -8.65 15.26 4.93
N GLY A 49 -8.73 14.79 6.18
CA GLY A 49 -9.95 14.22 6.75
C GLY A 49 -10.22 12.75 6.38
N TYR A 50 -9.30 12.11 5.65
CA TYR A 50 -9.30 10.66 5.50
C TYR A 50 -8.93 10.00 6.83
N ASP A 51 -9.85 9.23 7.39
CA ASP A 51 -9.59 8.34 8.52
C ASP A 51 -9.27 6.94 7.97
N PRO A 52 -8.01 6.48 8.05
CA PRO A 52 -7.61 5.18 7.52
C PRO A 52 -8.28 4.01 8.24
N THR A 53 -8.86 4.23 9.43
CA THR A 53 -9.57 3.20 10.21
C THR A 53 -11.06 3.12 9.87
N ARG A 54 -11.61 4.15 9.21
CA ARG A 54 -13.04 4.26 8.91
C ARG A 54 -13.47 3.51 7.65
N GLY A 55 -12.51 3.06 6.85
CA GLY A 55 -12.76 2.39 5.57
C GLY A 55 -13.53 3.27 4.56
N PRO A 56 -13.72 2.81 3.32
CA PRO A 56 -14.57 3.52 2.35
C PRO A 56 -16.03 3.51 2.79
N ASN A 57 -16.72 4.65 2.63
CA ASN A 57 -18.18 4.68 2.72
C ASN A 57 -18.76 3.97 1.48
N TYR A 58 -19.04 2.67 1.60
CA TYR A 58 -19.72 1.93 0.55
C TYR A 58 -21.21 2.31 0.50
N PRO A 59 -21.78 2.51 -0.70
CA PRO A 59 -23.22 2.73 -0.84
C PRO A 59 -24.00 1.57 -0.21
N GLY A 60 -25.00 1.88 0.62
CA GLY A 60 -25.87 0.88 1.25
C GLY A 60 -25.58 0.56 2.73
N GLN A 61 -24.60 1.21 3.35
CA GLN A 61 -24.50 1.28 4.81
C GLN A 61 -25.42 2.39 5.33
N GLY A 62 -26.66 2.04 5.66
CA GLY A 62 -27.67 2.89 6.27
C GLY A 62 -28.55 2.09 7.22
#